data_AF-A0A4C1Z6X2-F1
#
_entry.id   AF-A0A4C1Z6X2-F1
#
_cell.length_a   1.000
_cell.length_b   1.000
_cell.length_c   1.000
_cell.angle_alpha   90.00
_cell.angle_beta   90.00
_cell.angle_gamma   90.00
#
_symmetry.space_group_name_H-M   'P 1'
#
loop_
_entity.id
_entity.type
_entity.pdbx_description
1 polymer ?
#
loop_
_entity_poly.entity_id
_entity_poly.type
_entity_poly.pdbx_seq_one_letter_code
_entity_poly.pdbx_strand_id
1 'polypeptide(L)'
;MHQARKGNILDLVRTPNLRRNTICMSFNWLVCSYCFYGVSQYVGQLSGNVFLNVAASASVTLVGTLLSIPLMKVMGRKTIIIVFNIVCAVCLLSLSFVSSGWLSITLASIGVVASFIVFVLVYLYCSELFPTVVRNAALGVSSMMARVGSMVAPFIVGLNEVAEWMPPIAFGVMPIIAAVLCFFLPETKGCHLMTTIEEGENFGKKSTAPVEAGVKSMETK
;
A
#
# COMPACT_ATOMS: atom_id res chain seq x y z
N MET A 1 26.28 -25.94 -8.22
CA MET A 1 25.23 -25.19 -8.94
C MET A 1 23.92 -25.38 -8.19
N HIS A 2 23.50 -24.39 -7.39
CA HIS A 2 22.20 -24.43 -6.71
C HIS A 2 21.12 -24.22 -7.77
N GLN A 3 20.42 -25.28 -8.14
CA GLN A 3 19.37 -25.25 -9.16
C GLN A 3 18.24 -24.36 -8.63
N ALA A 4 18.05 -23.17 -9.24
CA ALA A 4 16.97 -22.27 -8.87
C ALA A 4 15.64 -22.97 -9.15
N ARG A 5 15.04 -23.55 -8.10
CA ARG A 5 13.70 -24.15 -8.16
C ARG A 5 12.73 -23.10 -8.69
N LYS A 6 12.02 -23.42 -9.79
CA LYS A 6 10.93 -22.58 -10.29
C LYS A 6 9.90 -22.40 -9.15
N GLY A 7 9.79 -21.17 -8.64
CA GLY A 7 8.82 -20.84 -7.60
C GLY A 7 7.40 -20.95 -8.14
N ASN A 8 6.49 -21.47 -7.32
CA ASN A 8 5.06 -21.55 -7.63
C ASN A 8 4.27 -20.57 -6.74
N ILE A 9 3.04 -20.21 -7.13
CA ILE A 9 2.14 -19.35 -6.34
C ILE A 9 1.91 -19.95 -4.95
N LEU A 10 1.83 -21.28 -4.85
CA LEU A 10 1.70 -22.02 -3.58
C LEU A 10 2.87 -21.78 -2.62
N ASP A 11 4.06 -21.43 -3.12
CA ASP A 11 5.20 -21.14 -2.26
C ASP A 11 5.04 -19.84 -1.47
N LEU A 12 4.13 -18.94 -1.87
CA LEU A 12 3.79 -17.73 -1.11
C LEU A 12 3.15 -18.03 0.25
N VAL A 13 2.37 -19.11 0.33
CA VAL A 13 1.65 -19.49 1.55
C VAL A 13 2.36 -20.61 2.32
N ARG A 14 3.46 -21.13 1.77
CA ARG A 14 4.14 -22.32 2.26
C ARG A 14 4.90 -22.07 3.56
N THR A 15 5.61 -20.95 3.65
CA THR A 15 6.38 -20.61 4.85
C THR A 15 5.68 -19.51 5.65
N PRO A 16 5.80 -19.49 6.98
CA PRO A 16 4.99 -18.61 7.82
C PRO A 16 5.31 -17.13 7.61
N ASN A 17 6.56 -16.76 7.34
CA ASN A 17 6.93 -15.36 7.10
C ASN A 17 6.42 -14.88 5.74
N LEU A 18 6.63 -15.66 4.67
CA LEU A 18 6.09 -15.32 3.35
C LEU A 18 4.56 -15.23 3.38
N ARG A 19 3.88 -16.17 4.05
CA ARG A 19 2.42 -16.14 4.19
C ARG A 19 1.94 -14.88 4.88
N ARG A 20 2.55 -14.50 6.00
CA ARG A 20 2.23 -13.26 6.72
C ARG A 20 2.46 -12.04 5.81
N ASN A 21 3.59 -11.99 5.12
CA ASN A 21 3.93 -10.88 4.24
C ASN A 21 2.93 -10.78 3.07
N THR A 22 2.53 -11.91 2.48
CA THR A 22 1.50 -11.97 1.43
C THR A 22 0.16 -11.47 1.93
N ILE A 23 -0.31 -11.89 3.11
CA ILE A 23 -1.60 -11.45 3.66
C ILE A 23 -1.57 -9.95 3.96
N CYS A 24 -0.56 -9.47 4.69
CA CYS A 24 -0.44 -8.05 5.06
C CYS A 24 -0.29 -7.13 3.82
N MET A 25 0.50 -7.56 2.83
CA MET A 25 0.68 -6.81 1.58
C MET A 25 -0.61 -6.82 0.75
N SER A 26 -1.23 -7.99 0.57
CA SER A 26 -2.51 -8.13 -0.15
C SER A 26 -3.60 -7.23 0.43
N PHE A 27 -3.70 -7.15 1.76
CA PHE A 27 -4.64 -6.27 2.42
C PHE A 27 -4.32 -4.79 2.18
N ASN A 28 -3.05 -4.38 2.24
CA ASN A 28 -2.65 -3.01 1.93
C ASN A 28 -3.01 -2.64 0.48
N TRP A 29 -2.79 -3.53 -0.48
CA TRP A 29 -3.19 -3.34 -1.88
C TRP A 29 -4.71 -3.21 -2.06
N LEU A 30 -5.48 -4.04 -1.36
CA LEU A 30 -6.94 -3.92 -1.34
C LEU A 30 -7.35 -2.55 -0.83
N VAL A 31 -6.84 -2.13 0.34
CA VAL A 31 -7.25 -0.90 1.01
C VAL A 31 -6.87 0.34 0.22
N CYS A 32 -5.64 0.43 -0.30
CA CYS A 32 -5.24 1.62 -1.07
C CYS A 32 -6.03 1.76 -2.38
N SER A 33 -6.40 0.64 -3.03
CA SER A 33 -7.25 0.67 -4.21
C SER A 33 -8.69 1.02 -3.87
N TYR A 34 -9.23 0.40 -2.81
CA TYR A 34 -10.55 0.69 -2.26
C TYR A 34 -10.73 2.18 -1.92
N CYS A 35 -9.81 2.78 -1.18
CA CYS A 35 -9.87 4.20 -0.82
C CYS A 35 -9.64 5.10 -2.03
N PHE A 36 -8.68 4.78 -2.91
CA PHE A 36 -8.41 5.59 -4.10
C PHE A 36 -9.64 5.68 -5.01
N TYR A 37 -10.21 4.54 -5.42
CA TYR A 37 -11.36 4.54 -6.32
C TYR A 37 -12.64 5.01 -5.63
N GLY A 38 -12.88 4.58 -4.39
CA GLY A 38 -14.11 4.91 -3.65
C GLY A 38 -14.20 6.38 -3.30
N VAL A 39 -13.13 6.97 -2.76
CA VAL A 39 -13.12 8.40 -2.43
C VAL A 39 -13.10 9.26 -3.69
N SER A 40 -12.44 8.83 -4.78
CA SER A 40 -12.53 9.56 -6.05
C SER A 40 -13.95 9.59 -6.62
N GLN A 41 -14.70 8.48 -6.52
CA GLN A 41 -16.12 8.45 -6.88
C GLN A 41 -16.97 9.32 -5.95
N TYR A 42 -16.73 9.26 -4.64
CA TYR A 42 -17.41 10.06 -3.64
C TYR A 42 -17.22 11.57 -3.87
N VAL A 43 -15.98 12.02 -4.12
CA VAL A 43 -15.67 13.40 -4.53
C VAL A 43 -16.32 13.73 -5.88
N GLY A 44 -16.39 12.74 -6.78
CA GLY A 44 -17.04 12.90 -8.07
C GLY A 44 -18.51 13.32 -7.98
N GLN A 45 -19.24 12.79 -7.00
CA GLN A 45 -20.64 13.13 -6.76
C GLN A 45 -20.82 14.57 -6.24
N LEU A 46 -19.80 15.14 -5.58
CA LEU A 46 -19.85 16.47 -5.00
C LEU A 46 -19.70 17.62 -6.03
N SER A 47 -18.98 17.42 -7.14
CA SER A 47 -18.66 18.51 -8.09
C SER A 47 -19.64 18.65 -9.27
N GLY A 48 -20.49 17.64 -9.52
CA GLY A 48 -21.49 17.61 -10.60
C GLY A 48 -20.95 17.57 -12.04
N ASN A 49 -19.69 17.98 -12.31
CA ASN A 49 -19.09 18.00 -13.65
C ASN A 49 -18.01 16.92 -13.82
N VAL A 50 -18.30 15.95 -14.69
CA VAL A 50 -17.42 14.80 -14.96
C VAL A 50 -16.02 15.21 -15.45
N PHE A 51 -15.89 16.26 -16.26
CA PHE A 51 -14.59 16.70 -16.77
C PHE A 51 -13.69 17.27 -15.67
N LEU A 52 -14.27 18.04 -14.74
CA LEU A 52 -13.55 18.56 -13.58
C LEU A 52 -13.11 17.44 -12.64
N ASN A 53 -13.96 16.42 -12.45
CA ASN A 53 -13.61 15.24 -11.65
C ASN A 53 -12.45 14.44 -12.24
N VAL A 54 -12.45 14.24 -13.56
CA VAL A 54 -11.34 13.56 -14.25
C VAL A 54 -10.06 14.37 -14.14
N ALA A 55 -10.13 15.69 -14.35
CA ALA A 55 -8.97 16.58 -14.19
C ALA A 55 -8.43 16.58 -12.74
N ALA A 56 -9.32 16.60 -11.74
CA ALA A 56 -8.95 16.51 -10.33
C ALA A 56 -8.33 15.14 -9.97
N SER A 57 -8.87 14.06 -10.52
CA SER A 57 -8.30 12.72 -10.32
C SER A 57 -6.90 12.62 -10.94
N ALA A 58 -6.72 13.18 -12.14
CA ALA A 58 -5.43 13.22 -12.81
C ALA A 58 -4.40 14.05 -12.02
N SER A 59 -4.77 15.22 -11.52
CA SER A 59 -3.87 16.05 -10.70
C SER A 59 -3.49 15.36 -9.40
N VAL A 60 -4.42 14.68 -8.72
CA VAL A 60 -4.13 13.86 -7.54
C VAL A 60 -3.10 12.76 -7.84
N THR A 61 -3.23 12.06 -8.97
CA THR A 61 -2.28 11.02 -9.37
C THR A 61 -0.88 11.58 -9.68
N LEU A 62 -0.83 12.75 -10.33
CA LEU A 62 0.42 13.45 -10.63
C LEU A 62 1.12 13.89 -9.34
N VAL A 63 0.39 14.54 -8.45
CA VAL A 63 0.90 15.00 -7.14
C VAL A 63 1.38 13.82 -6.31
N GLY A 64 0.60 12.75 -6.19
CA GLY A 64 0.98 11.58 -5.42
C GLY A 64 2.24 10.89 -5.98
N THR A 65 2.36 10.78 -7.31
CA THR A 65 3.56 10.22 -7.94
C THR A 65 4.78 11.09 -7.66
N LEU A 66 4.69 12.40 -7.90
CA LEU A 66 5.82 13.33 -7.72
C LEU A 66 6.27 13.40 -6.25
N LEU A 67 5.33 13.39 -5.30
CA LEU A 67 5.64 13.39 -3.86
C LEU A 67 6.24 12.06 -3.39
N SER A 68 5.84 10.92 -3.98
CA SER A 68 6.35 9.61 -3.59
C SER A 68 7.86 9.47 -3.80
N ILE A 69 8.42 10.08 -4.85
CA ILE A 69 9.83 9.96 -5.23
C ILE A 69 10.80 10.44 -4.12
N PRO A 70 10.72 11.69 -3.63
CA PRO A 70 11.58 12.16 -2.55
C PRO A 70 11.32 11.42 -1.23
N LEU A 71 10.06 11.08 -0.93
CA LEU A 71 9.71 10.32 0.27
C LEU A 71 10.43 8.97 0.33
N MET A 72 10.44 8.24 -0.80
CA MET A 72 11.12 6.94 -0.92
C MET A 72 12.64 7.02 -0.74
N LYS A 73 13.26 8.18 -1.00
CA LYS A 73 14.70 8.39 -0.77
C LYS A 73 15.00 8.61 0.71
N VAL A 74 14.16 9.38 1.41
CA VAL A 74 14.44 9.82 2.79
C VAL A 74 13.90 8.84 3.83
N MET A 75 12.73 8.25 3.62
CA MET A 75 12.05 7.40 4.61
C MET A 75 12.06 5.92 4.21
N GLY A 76 11.85 5.04 5.20
CA GLY A 76 11.65 3.61 4.98
C GLY A 76 10.29 3.30 4.36
N ARG A 77 10.18 2.20 3.61
CA ARG A 77 8.95 1.84 2.86
C ARG A 77 7.81 1.57 3.84
N LYS A 78 8.12 0.86 4.92
CA LYS A 78 7.17 0.55 6.00
C LYS A 78 6.64 1.83 6.64
N THR A 79 7.54 2.75 6.98
CA THR A 79 7.17 4.02 7.64
C THR A 79 6.27 4.87 6.74
N ILE A 80 6.57 4.98 5.44
CA ILE A 80 5.74 5.75 4.50
C ILE A 80 4.34 5.13 4.43
N ILE A 81 4.22 3.81 4.28
CA ILE A 81 2.93 3.14 4.19
C ILE A 81 2.11 3.35 5.47
N ILE A 82 2.71 3.24 6.65
CA ILE A 82 2.02 3.48 7.93
C ILE A 82 1.54 4.94 8.01
N VAL A 83 2.45 5.90 7.81
CA VAL A 83 2.14 7.33 7.95
C VAL A 83 1.04 7.74 6.98
N PHE A 84 1.14 7.39 5.71
CA PHE A 84 0.16 7.82 4.72
C PHE A 84 -1.18 7.09 4.82
N ASN A 85 -1.21 5.84 5.29
CA ASN A 85 -2.49 5.20 5.66
C ASN A 85 -3.16 5.91 6.86
N ILE A 86 -2.39 6.35 7.86
CA ILE A 86 -2.95 7.10 8.99
C ILE A 86 -3.41 8.50 8.56
N VAL A 87 -2.66 9.20 7.71
CA VAL A 87 -3.09 10.48 7.13
C VAL A 87 -4.39 10.29 6.34
N CYS A 88 -4.47 9.25 5.51
CA CYS A 88 -5.69 8.89 4.79
C CYS A 88 -6.87 8.65 5.76
N ALA A 89 -6.68 7.82 6.79
CA ALA A 89 -7.69 7.56 7.81
C ALA A 89 -8.18 8.83 8.50
N VAL A 90 -7.27 9.67 8.98
CA VAL A 90 -7.62 10.90 9.72
C VAL A 90 -8.41 11.85 8.82
N CYS A 91 -7.97 12.06 7.57
CA CYS A 91 -8.68 12.90 6.62
C CYS A 91 -10.10 12.39 6.35
N LEU A 92 -10.26 11.08 6.12
CA LEU A 92 -11.54 10.48 5.76
C LEU A 92 -12.50 10.36 6.95
N LEU A 93 -12.00 10.05 8.16
CA LEU A 93 -12.82 10.06 9.37
C LEU A 93 -13.30 11.48 9.70
N SER A 94 -12.44 12.49 9.51
CA SER A 94 -12.79 13.89 9.75
C SER A 94 -13.92 14.38 8.83
N LEU A 95 -14.08 13.80 7.63
CA LEU A 95 -15.20 14.12 6.74
C LEU A 95 -16.56 13.86 7.37
N SER A 96 -16.67 12.90 8.30
CA SER A 96 -17.94 12.57 8.98
C SER A 96 -18.44 13.71 9.88
N PHE A 97 -17.55 14.61 10.28
CA PHE A 97 -17.85 15.72 11.19
C PHE A 97 -17.89 17.08 10.49
N VAL A 98 -17.59 17.12 9.19
CA VAL A 98 -17.47 18.36 8.41
C VAL A 98 -18.66 18.45 7.45
N SER A 99 -19.36 19.58 7.50
CA SER A 99 -20.46 19.86 6.56
C SER A 99 -19.94 20.00 5.12
N SER A 100 -20.84 19.82 4.15
CA SER A 100 -20.53 19.99 2.72
C SER A 100 -19.91 21.37 2.43
N GLY A 101 -18.79 21.39 1.70
CA GLY A 101 -18.11 22.62 1.32
C GLY A 101 -16.66 22.41 0.88
N TRP A 102 -15.92 23.51 0.75
CA TRP A 102 -14.52 23.49 0.30
C TRP A 102 -13.63 22.62 1.19
N LEU A 103 -13.88 22.64 2.51
CA LEU A 103 -13.10 21.87 3.48
C LEU A 103 -13.29 20.35 3.29
N SER A 104 -14.49 19.88 2.99
CA SER A 104 -14.73 18.45 2.73
C SER A 104 -14.03 18.00 1.44
N ILE A 105 -14.04 18.83 0.39
CA ILE A 105 -13.31 18.56 -0.85
C ILE A 105 -11.80 18.48 -0.59
N THR A 106 -11.25 19.41 0.19
CA THR A 106 -9.82 19.42 0.53
C THR A 106 -9.43 18.19 1.33
N LEU A 107 -10.17 17.83 2.38
CA LEU A 107 -9.91 16.65 3.19
C LEU A 107 -9.98 15.36 2.37
N ALA A 108 -11.01 15.21 1.54
CA ALA A 108 -11.14 14.07 0.65
C ALA A 108 -9.98 14.00 -0.35
N SER A 109 -9.59 15.13 -0.94
CA SER A 109 -8.46 15.19 -1.88
C SER A 109 -7.14 14.78 -1.23
N ILE A 110 -6.86 15.26 -0.01
CA ILE A 110 -5.66 14.84 0.76
C ILE A 110 -5.72 13.34 1.04
N GLY A 111 -6.88 12.81 1.41
CA GLY A 111 -7.10 11.38 1.63
C GLY A 111 -6.81 10.54 0.37
N VAL A 112 -7.27 10.97 -0.80
CA VAL A 112 -7.01 10.29 -2.08
C VAL A 112 -5.52 10.36 -2.44
N VAL A 113 -4.88 11.53 -2.32
CA VAL A 113 -3.43 11.69 -2.56
C VAL A 113 -2.64 10.75 -1.65
N ALA A 114 -2.97 10.69 -0.37
CA ALA A 114 -2.31 9.82 0.59
C ALA A 114 -2.49 8.34 0.23
N SER A 115 -3.71 7.93 -0.12
CA SER A 115 -4.00 6.56 -0.59
C SER A 115 -3.22 6.22 -1.86
N PHE A 116 -3.08 7.18 -2.78
CA PHE A 116 -2.36 6.97 -4.03
C PHE A 116 -0.84 6.89 -3.81
N ILE A 117 -0.27 7.68 -2.88
CA ILE A 117 1.12 7.52 -2.46
C ILE A 117 1.34 6.11 -1.93
N VAL A 118 0.47 5.62 -1.04
CA VAL A 118 0.53 4.22 -0.57
C VAL A 118 0.44 3.27 -1.76
N PHE A 119 -0.45 3.53 -2.72
CA PHE A 119 -0.62 2.66 -3.89
C PHE A 119 0.66 2.54 -4.72
N VAL A 120 1.37 3.63 -4.98
CA VAL A 120 2.69 3.60 -5.66
C VAL A 120 3.72 2.83 -4.82
N LEU A 121 3.76 3.11 -3.52
CA LEU A 121 4.72 2.51 -2.59
C LEU A 121 4.56 1.01 -2.44
N VAL A 122 3.34 0.47 -2.47
CA VAL A 122 3.12 -0.97 -2.33
C VAL A 122 3.60 -1.78 -3.54
N TYR A 123 3.68 -1.19 -4.74
CA TYR A 123 4.35 -1.82 -5.90
C TYR A 123 5.84 -2.00 -5.63
N LEU A 124 6.52 -0.92 -5.23
CA LEU A 124 7.94 -0.95 -4.92
C LEU A 124 8.21 -1.89 -3.75
N TYR A 125 7.46 -1.75 -2.66
CA TYR A 125 7.66 -2.54 -1.46
C TYR A 125 7.39 -4.02 -1.72
N CYS A 126 6.41 -4.39 -2.56
CA CYS A 126 6.23 -5.77 -2.98
C CYS A 126 7.43 -6.30 -3.78
N SER A 127 8.04 -5.49 -4.64
CA SER A 127 9.26 -5.92 -5.35
C SER A 127 10.48 -6.09 -4.43
N GLU A 128 10.55 -5.37 -3.32
CA GLU A 128 11.68 -5.48 -2.38
C GLU A 128 11.44 -6.59 -1.34
N LEU A 129 10.18 -6.80 -0.94
CA LEU A 129 9.78 -7.71 0.13
C LEU A 129 9.72 -9.19 -0.29
N PHE A 130 9.48 -9.47 -1.56
CA PHE A 130 9.35 -10.86 -2.04
C PHE A 130 10.59 -11.33 -2.82
N PRO A 131 11.07 -12.56 -2.56
CA PRO A 131 12.17 -13.16 -3.30
C PRO A 131 11.89 -13.23 -4.79
N THR A 132 12.91 -13.00 -5.63
CA THR A 132 12.77 -12.94 -7.10
C THR A 132 12.04 -14.15 -7.69
N VAL A 133 12.26 -15.35 -7.16
CA VAL A 133 11.62 -16.61 -7.62
C VAL A 133 10.08 -16.63 -7.47
N VAL A 134 9.52 -15.87 -6.55
CA VAL A 134 8.06 -15.81 -6.28
C VAL A 134 7.49 -14.39 -6.35
N ARG A 135 8.32 -13.38 -6.60
CA ARG A 135 7.95 -11.96 -6.62
C ARG A 135 6.82 -11.65 -7.60
N ASN A 136 6.89 -12.20 -8.81
CA ASN A 136 5.85 -11.96 -9.82
C ASN A 136 4.51 -12.59 -9.40
N ALA A 137 4.53 -13.74 -8.74
CA ALA A 137 3.33 -14.34 -8.17
C ALA A 137 2.76 -13.45 -7.04
N ALA A 138 3.61 -12.93 -6.15
CA ALA A 138 3.19 -12.03 -5.08
C ALA A 138 2.55 -10.74 -5.63
N LEU A 139 3.17 -10.14 -6.64
CA LEU A 139 2.64 -8.97 -7.35
C LEU A 139 1.30 -9.28 -8.00
N GLY A 140 1.16 -10.43 -8.65
CA GLY A 140 -0.09 -10.86 -9.28
C GLY A 140 -1.23 -11.02 -8.26
N VAL A 141 -0.99 -11.76 -7.18
CA VAL A 141 -1.98 -11.95 -6.10
C VAL A 141 -2.36 -10.62 -5.45
N SER A 142 -1.38 -9.79 -5.11
CA SER A 142 -1.64 -8.48 -4.49
C SER A 142 -2.41 -7.55 -5.43
N SER A 143 -2.08 -7.56 -6.74
CA SER A 143 -2.79 -6.78 -7.76
C SER A 143 -4.25 -7.24 -7.91
N MET A 144 -4.51 -8.55 -7.88
CA MET A 144 -5.88 -9.07 -7.87
C MET A 144 -6.67 -8.57 -6.66
N MET A 145 -6.04 -8.54 -5.48
CA MET A 145 -6.66 -8.01 -4.27
C MET A 145 -6.94 -6.50 -4.34
N ALA A 146 -6.09 -5.72 -5.00
CA ALA A 146 -6.42 -4.33 -5.33
C ALA A 146 -7.67 -4.24 -6.22
N ARG A 147 -7.83 -5.11 -7.22
CA ARG A 147 -9.04 -5.13 -8.05
C ARG A 147 -10.28 -5.45 -7.23
N VAL A 148 -10.20 -6.38 -6.28
CA VAL A 148 -11.31 -6.63 -5.33
C VAL A 148 -11.65 -5.35 -4.56
N GLY A 149 -10.64 -4.62 -4.05
CA GLY A 149 -10.86 -3.33 -3.39
C GLY A 149 -11.60 -2.31 -4.26
N SER A 150 -11.21 -2.18 -5.53
CA SER A 150 -11.89 -1.30 -6.49
C SER A 150 -13.33 -1.73 -6.83
N MET A 151 -13.62 -3.03 -6.78
CA MET A 151 -14.97 -3.55 -6.99
C MET A 151 -15.88 -3.28 -5.79
N VAL A 152 -15.33 -3.33 -4.57
CA VAL A 152 -16.08 -3.06 -3.32
C VAL A 152 -16.38 -1.58 -3.15
N ALA A 153 -15.48 -0.70 -3.61
CA ALA A 153 -15.58 0.75 -3.47
C ALA A 153 -16.95 1.38 -3.82
N PRO A 154 -17.56 1.16 -5.00
CA PRO A 154 -18.84 1.77 -5.36
C PRO A 154 -20.00 1.34 -4.44
N PHE A 155 -19.97 0.11 -3.89
CA PHE A 155 -21.00 -0.33 -2.94
C PHE A 155 -20.93 0.46 -1.63
N ILE A 156 -19.73 0.83 -1.19
CA ILE A 156 -19.57 1.68 0.00
C ILE A 156 -20.00 3.11 -0.28
N VAL A 157 -19.71 3.65 -1.47
CA VAL A 157 -20.23 4.96 -1.88
C VAL A 157 -21.76 4.96 -1.86
N GLY A 158 -22.41 3.90 -2.32
CA GLY A 158 -23.87 3.75 -2.30
C GLY A 158 -24.49 3.77 -0.90
N LEU A 159 -23.74 3.50 0.17
CA LEU A 159 -24.23 3.63 1.55
C LEU A 159 -24.56 5.08 1.93
N ASN A 160 -24.14 6.06 1.12
CA ASN A 160 -24.53 7.46 1.29
C ASN A 160 -26.05 7.65 1.26
N GLU A 161 -26.78 6.84 0.47
CA GLU A 161 -28.25 6.89 0.40
C GLU A 161 -28.93 6.45 1.70
N VAL A 162 -28.25 5.63 2.52
CA VAL A 162 -28.75 5.20 3.82
C VAL A 162 -28.39 6.23 4.90
N ALA A 163 -27.12 6.64 4.95
CA ALA A 163 -26.66 7.71 5.82
C ALA A 163 -25.34 8.32 5.31
N GLU A 164 -25.29 9.65 5.23
CA GLU A 164 -24.16 10.40 4.68
C GLU A 164 -22.83 10.15 5.41
N TRP A 165 -22.86 9.82 6.70
CA TRP A 165 -21.67 9.56 7.51
C TRP A 165 -21.07 8.16 7.32
N MET A 166 -21.81 7.22 6.71
CA MET A 166 -21.35 5.82 6.59
C MET A 166 -20.15 5.64 5.66
N PRO A 167 -20.13 6.19 4.41
CA PRO A 167 -18.99 6.03 3.52
C PRO A 167 -17.68 6.62 4.11
N PRO A 168 -17.65 7.85 4.65
CA PRO A 168 -16.45 8.40 5.29
C PRO A 168 -15.87 7.52 6.40
N ILE A 169 -16.72 6.97 7.28
CA ILE A 169 -16.28 6.06 8.34
C ILE A 169 -15.72 4.76 7.73
N ALA A 170 -16.42 4.15 6.77
CA ALA A 170 -15.97 2.92 6.13
C ALA A 170 -14.65 3.09 5.37
N PHE A 171 -14.45 4.23 4.70
CA PHE A 171 -13.18 4.54 4.04
C PHE A 171 -12.07 4.94 5.01
N GLY A 172 -12.40 5.47 6.19
CA GLY A 172 -11.45 5.89 7.21
C GLY A 172 -10.93 4.75 8.12
N VAL A 173 -11.75 3.75 8.42
CA VAL A 173 -11.37 2.63 9.29
C VAL A 173 -10.42 1.65 8.62
N MET A 174 -10.63 1.35 7.33
CA MET A 174 -9.83 0.35 6.60
C MET A 174 -8.33 0.69 6.52
N PRO A 175 -7.91 1.96 6.25
CA PRO A 175 -6.50 2.36 6.31
C PRO A 175 -5.86 2.22 7.69
N ILE A 176 -6.62 2.39 8.79
CA ILE A 176 -6.10 2.14 10.15
C ILE A 176 -5.71 0.68 10.30
N ILE A 177 -6.59 -0.24 9.88
CA ILE A 177 -6.31 -1.68 9.91
C ILE A 177 -5.10 -2.00 9.03
N ALA A 178 -5.00 -1.38 7.85
CA ALA A 178 -3.87 -1.59 6.94
C ALA A 178 -2.54 -1.10 7.53
N ALA A 179 -2.55 0.04 8.23
CA ALA A 179 -1.40 0.57 8.95
C ALA A 179 -0.99 -0.36 10.10
N VAL A 180 -1.95 -0.87 10.89
CA VAL A 180 -1.70 -1.86 11.95
C VAL A 180 -1.06 -3.12 11.37
N LEU A 181 -1.60 -3.66 10.28
CA LEU A 181 -1.04 -4.84 9.62
C LEU A 181 0.37 -4.59 9.04
N CYS A 182 0.66 -3.36 8.60
CA CYS A 182 1.98 -2.98 8.11
C CYS A 182 3.06 -3.03 9.21
N PHE A 183 2.71 -2.89 10.51
CA PHE A 183 3.69 -3.06 11.58
C PHE A 183 4.30 -4.47 11.63
N PHE A 184 3.61 -5.49 11.14
CA PHE A 184 4.13 -6.85 11.05
C PHE A 184 5.05 -7.09 9.85
N LEU A 185 5.12 -6.14 8.91
CA LEU A 185 6.03 -6.21 7.77
C LEU A 185 7.43 -5.72 8.16
N PRO A 186 8.50 -6.32 7.60
CA PRO A 186 9.88 -5.88 7.81
C PRO A 186 10.23 -4.69 6.90
N GLU A 187 11.06 -3.76 7.39
CA GLU A 187 11.58 -2.66 6.56
C GLU A 187 12.54 -3.20 5.48
N THR A 188 12.47 -2.65 4.27
CA THR A 188 13.28 -3.06 3.10
C THR A 188 14.33 -2.04 2.67
N LYS A 189 14.26 -0.81 3.18
CA LYS A 189 15.22 0.24 2.82
C LYS A 189 16.65 -0.17 3.14
N GLY A 190 17.50 -0.17 2.11
CA GLY A 190 18.92 -0.50 2.24
C GLY A 190 19.22 -2.00 2.33
N CYS A 191 18.23 -2.87 2.15
CA CYS A 191 18.43 -4.31 2.12
C CYS A 191 18.71 -4.82 0.70
N HIS A 192 19.49 -5.89 0.60
CA HIS A 192 19.68 -6.60 -0.67
C HIS A 192 18.40 -7.36 -1.08
N LEU A 193 18.16 -7.42 -2.39
CA LEU A 193 17.00 -8.14 -2.92
C LEU A 193 17.18 -9.64 -2.75
N MET A 194 16.18 -10.27 -2.12
CA MET A 194 16.18 -11.70 -1.90
C MET A 194 16.00 -12.45 -3.22
N THR A 195 16.74 -13.54 -3.36
CA THR A 195 16.71 -14.41 -4.53
C THR A 195 16.03 -15.74 -4.25
N THR A 196 16.11 -16.24 -3.02
CA THR A 196 15.60 -17.56 -2.63
C THR A 196 14.45 -17.48 -1.62
N ILE A 197 13.63 -18.54 -1.55
CA ILE A 197 12.52 -18.65 -0.58
C ILE A 197 13.06 -18.68 0.86
N GLU A 198 14.21 -19.31 1.07
CA GLU A 198 14.88 -19.40 2.38
C GLU A 198 15.33 -18.03 2.89
N GLU A 199 15.91 -17.20 2.02
CA GLU A 199 16.20 -15.79 2.32
C GLU A 199 14.92 -15.03 2.70
N GLY A 200 13.84 -15.23 1.94
CA GLY A 200 12.51 -14.68 2.24
C GLY A 200 11.95 -15.08 3.60
N GLU A 201 12.11 -16.33 3.99
CA GLU A 201 11.64 -16.84 5.28
C GLU A 201 12.44 -16.28 6.45
N ASN A 202 13.74 -16.03 6.25
CA ASN A 202 14.63 -15.48 7.28
C ASN A 202 14.57 -13.95 7.36
N PHE A 203 14.03 -13.27 6.33
CA PHE A 203 13.96 -11.82 6.28
C PHE A 203 13.12 -11.21 7.41
N GLY A 204 13.72 -10.32 8.20
CA GLY A 204 13.02 -9.63 9.29
C GLY A 204 12.85 -10.43 10.59
N LYS A 205 13.37 -11.67 10.68
CA LYS A 205 13.52 -12.35 11.98
C LYS A 205 14.69 -11.70 12.72
N LYS A 206 14.49 -11.26 13.96
CA LYS A 206 15.57 -10.70 14.80
C LYS A 206 16.61 -11.79 15.12
N SER A 207 17.62 -11.96 14.27
CA SER A 207 18.93 -12.53 14.62
C SER A 207 20.00 -12.16 13.58
N THR A 208 20.94 -11.32 14.02
CA THR A 208 22.38 -11.25 13.68
C THR A 208 22.85 -11.00 12.24
N ALA A 209 23.13 -9.74 11.90
CA ALA A 209 24.50 -9.17 11.76
C ALA A 209 24.50 -7.92 10.83
N PRO A 210 25.19 -6.82 11.20
CA PRO A 210 25.50 -5.74 10.25
C PRO A 210 26.36 -6.25 9.10
N VAL A 211 26.04 -5.82 7.88
CA VAL A 211 26.63 -6.26 6.60
C VAL A 211 28.10 -5.83 6.39
N GLU A 212 28.73 -5.14 7.34
CA GLU A 212 30.08 -4.58 7.14
C GLU A 212 31.26 -5.57 7.31
N ALA A 213 31.04 -6.82 7.72
CA ALA A 213 32.14 -7.78 7.92
C ALA A 213 32.46 -8.68 6.70
N GLY A 214 31.61 -8.71 5.66
CA GLY A 214 31.73 -9.68 4.56
C GLY A 214 32.54 -9.22 3.34
N VAL A 215 32.80 -7.91 3.18
CA VAL A 215 33.49 -7.38 1.99
C VAL A 215 35.00 -7.28 2.19
N LYS A 216 35.49 -7.16 3.43
CA LYS A 216 36.94 -7.03 3.70
C LYS A 216 37.74 -8.34 3.60
N SER A 217 37.11 -9.52 3.51
CA SER A 217 37.83 -10.80 3.40
C SER A 217 38.04 -11.29 1.97
N MET A 218 37.52 -10.60 0.96
CA MET A 218 37.74 -10.93 -0.46
C MET A 218 38.82 -10.06 -1.14
N GLU A 219 39.30 -9.00 -0.50
CA GLU A 219 40.38 -8.15 -1.02
C GLU A 219 41.77 -8.51 -0.45
N THR A 220 41.89 -9.62 0.28
CA THR A 220 43.19 -10.04 0.86
C THR A 220 43.46 -11.53 0.70
N LYS A 221 43.27 -12.06 -0.52
CA LYS A 221 43.94 -13.28 -0.98
C LYS A 221 44.24 -13.21 -2.46
#